data_AF-A0A822GV63-F1
#
_entry.id   AF-A0A822GV63-F1
#
_cell.length_a   1.000
_cell.length_b   1.000
_cell.length_c   1.000
_cell.angle_alpha   90.00
_cell.angle_beta   90.00
_cell.angle_gamma   90.00
#
_symmetry.space_group_name_H-M   'P 1'
#
loop_
_entity.id
_entity.type
_entity.pdbx_description
1 polymer ?
#
loop_
_entity_poly.entity_id
_entity_poly.type
_entity_poly.pdbx_seq_one_letter_code
_entity_poly.pdbx_strand_id
1 'polypeptide(L)'
;MYVDIWIDRIIEFHNREPSPKNIFDIQYEDLMKDPIGTVHRIYDHFDYLEWSDEFEKAMHAWLIDNPQGKQGRHTYSLDEFNLETQMNKQLYKDYEKMFLST
;
A
#
# COMPACT_ATOMS: atom_id res chain seq x y z
N MET A 1 10.15 14.52 14.49
CA MET A 1 8.85 13.83 14.27
C MET A 1 9.16 12.66 13.36
N TYR A 2 9.04 11.43 13.86
CA TYR A 2 9.64 10.18 13.35
C TYR A 2 9.09 9.63 12.01
N VAL A 3 8.33 10.42 11.25
CA VAL A 3 7.64 9.93 10.04
C VAL A 3 8.61 9.77 8.87
N ASP A 4 9.65 10.61 8.85
CA ASP A 4 10.80 10.56 7.95
C ASP A 4 11.53 9.22 7.99
N ILE A 5 11.76 8.66 9.18
CA ILE A 5 12.51 7.40 9.35
C ILE A 5 11.89 6.23 8.58
N TRP A 6 10.56 6.16 8.51
CA TRP A 6 9.89 5.05 7.84
C TRP A 6 9.96 5.16 6.31
N ILE A 7 9.87 6.38 5.78
CA ILE A 7 9.95 6.63 4.34
C ILE A 7 11.36 6.33 3.84
N ASP A 8 12.36 6.87 4.53
CA ASP A 8 13.76 6.69 4.16
C ASP A 8 14.16 5.22 4.17
N ARG A 9 13.69 4.46 5.18
CA ARG A 9 13.97 3.02 5.28
C ARG A 9 13.37 2.20 4.16
N ILE A 10 12.15 2.52 3.73
CA ILE A 10 11.50 1.80 2.61
C ILE A 10 12.26 2.07 1.30
N ILE A 11 12.64 3.32 1.06
CA ILE A 11 13.44 3.71 -0.11
C ILE A 11 14.83 3.05 -0.05
N GLU A 12 15.49 3.07 1.10
CA GLU A 12 16.79 2.42 1.31
C GLU A 12 16.71 0.91 1.08
N PHE A 13 15.65 0.26 1.57
CA PHE A 13 15.43 -1.17 1.36
C PHE A 13 15.25 -1.48 -0.13
N HIS A 14 14.39 -0.74 -0.83
CA HIS A 14 14.21 -0.87 -2.28
C HIS A 14 15.50 -0.65 -3.07
N ASN A 15 16.30 0.35 -2.71
CA ASN A 15 17.57 0.63 -3.38
C ASN A 15 18.65 -0.44 -3.13
N ARG A 16 18.56 -1.16 -2.00
CA ARG A 16 19.50 -2.23 -1.63
C ARG A 16 19.08 -3.59 -2.13
N GLU A 17 17.80 -3.82 -2.33
CA GLU A 17 17.28 -5.11 -2.76
C GLU A 17 17.61 -5.34 -4.24
N PRO A 18 18.48 -6.33 -4.57
CA PRO A 18 18.92 -6.54 -5.95
C PRO A 18 17.85 -7.17 -6.85
N SER A 19 16.79 -7.76 -6.29
CA SER A 19 15.79 -8.49 -7.05
C SER A 19 14.40 -7.86 -6.92
N PRO A 20 13.79 -7.38 -8.02
CA PRO A 20 12.41 -6.88 -7.98
C PRO A 20 11.38 -7.98 -7.69
N LYS A 21 11.76 -9.28 -7.68
CA LYS A 21 10.87 -10.39 -7.29
C LYS A 21 10.67 -10.53 -5.78
N ASN A 22 11.51 -9.86 -4.98
CA ASN A 22 11.45 -9.96 -3.52
C ASN A 22 10.52 -8.91 -2.90
N ILE A 23 10.03 -7.96 -3.71
CA ILE A 23 9.18 -6.86 -3.27
C ILE A 23 8.02 -6.70 -4.23
N PHE A 24 6.81 -6.68 -3.69
CA PHE A 24 5.60 -6.36 -4.43
C PHE A 24 4.92 -5.16 -3.81
N ASP A 25 5.00 -4.00 -4.48
CA ASP A 25 4.35 -2.78 -4.03
C ASP A 25 2.88 -2.75 -4.45
N ILE A 26 2.01 -2.40 -3.50
CA ILE A 26 0.56 -2.31 -3.72
C ILE A 26 0.13 -0.86 -3.53
N GLN A 27 -0.37 -0.26 -4.60
CA GLN A 27 -1.03 1.04 -4.50
C GLN A 27 -2.36 0.89 -3.79
N TYR A 28 -2.60 1.75 -2.80
CA TYR A 28 -3.83 1.70 -2.01
C TYR A 28 -5.08 1.83 -2.89
N GLU A 29 -5.05 2.72 -3.89
CA GLU A 29 -6.17 2.91 -4.82
C GLU A 29 -6.48 1.63 -5.62
N ASP A 30 -5.45 0.93 -6.09
CA ASP A 30 -5.61 -0.34 -6.83
C ASP A 30 -6.18 -1.44 -5.94
N LEU A 31 -5.68 -1.55 -4.71
CA LEU A 31 -6.20 -2.50 -3.72
C LEU A 31 -7.68 -2.23 -3.42
N MET A 32 -8.05 -0.96 -3.25
CA MET A 32 -9.43 -0.60 -2.95
C MET A 32 -10.38 -0.84 -4.13
N LYS A 33 -9.91 -0.66 -5.36
CA LYS A 33 -10.68 -0.88 -6.58
C LYS A 33 -10.92 -2.36 -6.87
N ASP A 34 -9.90 -3.19 -6.63
CA ASP A 34 -9.95 -4.63 -6.91
C ASP A 34 -9.11 -5.43 -5.89
N PRO A 35 -9.66 -5.74 -4.71
CA PRO A 35 -8.93 -6.45 -3.66
C PRO A 35 -8.50 -7.86 -4.08
N ILE A 36 -9.39 -8.61 -4.74
CA ILE A 36 -9.13 -10.01 -5.10
C ILE A 36 -8.14 -10.08 -6.25
N GLY A 37 -8.29 -9.26 -7.29
CA GLY A 37 -7.29 -9.18 -8.36
C GLY A 37 -5.93 -8.71 -7.84
N THR A 38 -5.89 -7.89 -6.78
CA THR A 38 -4.63 -7.53 -6.10
C THR A 38 -3.99 -8.75 -5.44
N VAL A 39 -4.75 -9.59 -4.73
CA VAL A 39 -4.23 -10.83 -4.13
C VAL A 39 -3.72 -11.81 -5.20
N HIS A 40 -4.42 -11.92 -6.34
CA HIS A 40 -3.93 -12.69 -7.49
C HIS A 40 -2.54 -12.23 -7.95
N ARG A 41 -2.36 -10.92 -8.16
CA ARG A 41 -1.06 -10.37 -8.59
C ARG A 41 0.05 -10.63 -7.56
N ILE A 42 -0.26 -10.62 -6.26
CA ILE A 42 0.69 -11.01 -5.21
C ILE A 42 1.12 -12.46 -5.39
N TYR A 43 0.17 -13.38 -5.56
CA TYR A 43 0.45 -14.81 -5.71
C TYR A 43 1.28 -15.08 -6.97
N ASP A 44 0.89 -14.45 -8.09
CA ASP A 44 1.62 -14.53 -9.36
C ASP A 44 3.05 -14.00 -9.23
N HIS A 45 3.25 -12.87 -8.53
CA HIS A 45 4.57 -12.25 -8.38
C HIS A 45 5.56 -13.13 -7.61
N PHE A 46 5.09 -13.78 -6.54
CA PHE A 46 5.93 -14.64 -5.70
C PHE A 46 5.95 -16.11 -6.14
N ASP A 47 5.49 -16.40 -7.36
CA ASP A 47 5.48 -17.73 -7.96
C ASP A 47 4.69 -18.76 -7.09
N TYR A 48 3.63 -18.31 -6.37
CA TYR A 48 2.74 -19.19 -5.61
C TYR A 48 1.66 -19.78 -6.53
N LEU A 49 1.63 -21.12 -6.60
CA LEU A 49 0.81 -21.84 -7.58
C LEU A 49 -0.58 -22.25 -7.06
N GLU A 50 -0.83 -22.18 -5.76
CA GLU A 50 -2.06 -22.69 -5.17
C GLU A 50 -3.09 -21.57 -5.02
N TRP A 51 -4.04 -21.55 -5.96
CA TRP A 51 -5.25 -20.73 -5.89
C TRP A 51 -6.47 -21.65 -5.97
N SER A 52 -7.15 -21.86 -4.84
CA SER A 52 -8.33 -22.70 -4.81
C SER A 52 -9.63 -21.89 -4.82
N ASP A 53 -10.68 -22.50 -5.35
CA ASP A 53 -12.03 -21.93 -5.31
C ASP A 53 -12.49 -21.64 -3.87
N GLU A 54 -12.09 -22.47 -2.90
CA GLU A 54 -12.41 -22.27 -1.49
C GLU A 54 -11.74 -21.03 -0.91
N PHE A 55 -10.48 -20.78 -1.30
CA PHE A 55 -9.74 -19.60 -0.87
C PHE A 55 -10.37 -18.32 -1.41
N GLU A 56 -10.71 -18.29 -2.70
CA GLU A 56 -11.37 -17.15 -3.32
C GLU A 56 -12.76 -16.88 -2.72
N LYS A 57 -13.56 -17.94 -2.50
CA LYS A 57 -14.87 -17.83 -1.82
C LYS A 57 -14.73 -17.25 -0.41
N ALA A 58 -13.71 -17.65 0.34
CA ALA A 58 -13.47 -17.13 1.68
C ALA A 58 -13.12 -15.63 1.65
N MET A 59 -12.31 -15.18 0.67
CA MET A 59 -12.02 -13.75 0.48
C MET A 59 -13.27 -12.95 0.13
N HIS A 60 -14.10 -13.45 -0.79
CA HIS A 60 -15.37 -12.82 -1.11
C HIS A 60 -16.29 -12.69 0.11
N ALA A 61 -16.44 -13.76 0.89
CA ALA A 61 -17.24 -13.75 2.11
C ALA A 61 -16.71 -12.71 3.11
N TRP A 62 -15.39 -12.65 3.31
CA TRP A 62 -14.78 -11.67 4.21
C TRP A 62 -15.03 -10.23 3.77
N LEU A 63 -14.96 -9.93 2.47
CA LEU A 63 -15.23 -8.59 1.93
C LEU A 63 -16.69 -8.18 2.13
N ILE A 64 -17.64 -9.11 2.03
CA ILE A 64 -19.06 -8.87 2.29
C ILE A 64 -19.28 -8.53 3.78
N ASP A 65 -18.62 -9.25 4.69
CA ASP A 65 -18.80 -9.07 6.14
C ASP A 65 -18.04 -7.85 6.72
N ASN A 66 -17.01 -7.39 5.99
CA ASN A 66 -16.11 -6.31 6.38
C ASN A 66 -16.05 -5.20 5.33
N PRO A 67 -17.18 -4.54 5.03
CA PRO A 67 -17.18 -3.42 4.10
C PRO A 67 -16.30 -2.29 4.64
N GLN A 68 -15.52 -1.68 3.75
CA GLN A 68 -14.68 -0.54 4.09
C GLN A 68 -15.55 0.61 4.67
N GLY A 69 -15.05 1.29 5.69
CA GLY A 69 -15.77 2.42 6.31
C GLY A 69 -16.81 2.02 7.36
N LYS A 70 -16.89 0.74 7.75
CA LYS A 70 -17.74 0.25 8.86
C LYS A 70 -17.52 0.98 10.19
N GLN A 71 -16.36 1.64 10.37
CA GLN A 71 -16.00 2.42 11.57
C GLN A 71 -16.08 3.94 11.36
N GLY A 72 -16.63 4.42 10.23
CA GLY A 72 -16.71 5.84 9.88
C GLY A 72 -15.41 6.37 9.25
N ARG A 73 -15.50 7.52 8.56
CA ARG A 73 -14.34 8.20 7.97
C ARG A 73 -13.80 9.22 8.97
N HIS A 74 -12.59 8.98 9.47
CA HIS A 74 -11.86 10.02 10.20
C HIS A 74 -11.37 11.06 9.20
N THR A 75 -11.75 12.32 9.42
CA THR A 75 -11.26 13.44 8.63
C THR A 75 -10.13 14.07 9.44
N TYR A 76 -8.90 13.97 8.94
CA TYR A 76 -7.74 14.63 9.55
C TYR A 76 -7.40 15.86 8.71
N SER A 77 -7.08 16.98 9.36
CA SER A 77 -6.51 18.14 8.68
C SER A 77 -5.03 18.31 9.08
N LEU A 78 -4.22 18.88 8.19
CA LEU A 78 -2.81 19.15 8.51
C LEU A 78 -2.66 20.21 9.62
N ASP A 79 -3.63 21.12 9.71
CA ASP A 79 -3.67 22.18 10.72
C ASP A 79 -3.81 21.63 12.15
N GLU A 80 -4.53 20.50 12.32
CA GLU A 80 -4.66 19.81 13.61
C GLU A 80 -3.33 19.33 14.19
N PHE A 81 -2.31 19.16 13.34
CA PHE A 81 -1.00 18.66 13.71
C PHE A 81 0.12 19.70 13.54
N ASN A 82 -0.21 20.96 13.24
CA ASN A 82 0.75 22.02 12.91
C ASN A 82 1.77 21.61 11.82
N LEU A 83 1.33 20.83 10.83
CA LEU A 83 2.19 20.36 9.74
C LEU A 83 2.17 21.33 8.57
N GLU A 84 3.32 21.91 8.23
CA GLU A 84 3.45 22.78 7.05
C GLU A 84 3.49 21.97 5.74
N THR A 85 2.61 22.30 4.80
CA THR A 85 2.48 21.61 3.49
C THR A 85 3.78 21.56 2.68
N GLN A 86 4.65 22.57 2.82
CA GLN A 86 5.93 22.63 2.09
C GLN A 86 6.99 21.67 2.66
N MET A 87 7.07 21.54 4.00
CA MET A 87 7.98 20.58 4.64
C MET A 87 7.64 19.14 4.23
N ASN A 88 6.34 18.85 4.09
CA ASN A 88 5.88 17.55 3.62
C ASN A 88 6.32 17.28 2.17
N LYS A 89 6.14 18.22 1.23
CA LYS A 89 6.54 18.00 -0.17
C LYS A 89 8.02 17.66 -0.35
N GLN A 90 8.90 18.29 0.42
CA GLN A 90 10.33 18.00 0.32
C GLN A 90 10.68 16.64 0.92
N LEU A 91 10.01 16.24 2.01
CA LEU A 91 10.21 14.94 2.65
C LEU A 91 9.73 13.79 1.76
N TYR A 92 8.58 13.93 1.12
CA TYR A 92 7.98 12.86 0.31
C TYR A 92 8.51 12.81 -1.13
N LYS A 93 9.35 13.75 -1.56
CA LYS A 93 9.77 13.87 -2.96
C LYS A 93 10.34 12.58 -3.55
N ASP A 94 11.24 11.92 -2.83
CA ASP A 94 11.89 10.70 -3.34
C ASP A 94 10.94 9.50 -3.30
N TYR A 95 10.03 9.46 -2.31
CA TYR A 95 8.95 8.48 -2.24
C TYR A 95 7.97 8.63 -3.42
N GLU A 96 7.48 9.85 -3.66
CA GLU A 96 6.58 10.16 -4.78
C GLU A 96 7.22 9.79 -6.12
N LYS A 97 8.50 10.12 -6.30
CA LYS A 97 9.26 9.74 -7.50
C LYS A 97 9.40 8.22 -7.66
N MET A 98 9.51 7.48 -6.56
CA MET A 98 9.70 6.04 -6.63
C MET A 98 8.38 5.29 -6.85
N PHE A 99 7.29 5.74 -6.22
CA PHE A 99 6.04 4.98 -6.12
C PHE A 99 4.82 5.62 -6.78
N LEU A 100 4.83 6.92 -7.08
CA LEU A 100 3.65 7.67 -7.55
C LEU A 100 3.85 8.36 -8.90
N SER A 101 5.07 8.37 -9.47
CA SER A 101 5.31 9.00 -10.76
C SER A 101 4.75 8.13 -11.90
N THR A 102 3.63 8.57 -12.46
CA THR A 102 3.13 8.16 -13.78
C THR A 102 3.86 8.90 -14.90
#